data_AF-A0AAW5P343-F1
#
_entry.id   AF-A0AAW5P343-F1
#
_cell.length_a   1.000
_cell.length_b   1.000
_cell.length_c   1.000
_cell.angle_alpha   90.00
_cell.angle_beta   90.00
_cell.angle_gamma   90.00
#
_symmetry.space_group_name_H-M   'P 1'
#
loop_
_entity.id
_entity.type
_entity.pdbx_description
1 polymer ?
#
loop_
_entity_poly.entity_id
_entity_poly.type
_entity_poly.pdbx_seq_one_letter_code
_entity_poly.pdbx_strand_id
1 'polypeptide(L)'
;MSDGTLPTFILVGAMKCGTTSLHRYLGAHPQVCVSDPKEPDFFLRRNQKGLAWYRQCFRESAQAFGEASTNYTKYPAFRGVPERMHRLLPEVKLLYLVRDPIERAVSHYAHNRVAGRESQSVDEAFRPVDGSHYLQTSRYHFQLSQYLEHYPGERVLVIESERLRADRKSVLREVFSFLGVDPAVEASTFEEEYHTTSGKLKPGVSTFLQETQFGQFLTSVGKALLPQALRERGLSVFRSDVKRPTLSESTRARVRAHLQNDVDQLRALTGKEFSGWSL
;
A
#
# COMPACT_ATOMS: atom_id res chain seq x y z
N MET A 1 11.68 -29.03 -10.57
CA MET A 1 10.86 -27.96 -9.96
C MET A 1 11.82 -27.10 -9.17
N SER A 2 12.00 -25.82 -9.51
CA SER A 2 12.87 -24.94 -8.72
C SER A 2 12.34 -24.88 -7.29
N ASP A 3 13.20 -25.16 -6.31
CA ASP A 3 12.90 -24.88 -4.91
C ASP A 3 12.70 -23.37 -4.80
N GLY A 4 11.43 -22.92 -4.82
CA GLY A 4 11.10 -21.52 -5.11
C GLY A 4 11.80 -20.54 -4.17
N THR A 5 12.36 -19.49 -4.75
CA THR A 5 13.15 -18.47 -4.04
C THR A 5 12.25 -17.67 -3.10
N LEU A 6 12.74 -17.44 -1.88
CA LEU A 6 12.12 -16.53 -0.92
C LEU A 6 12.29 -15.06 -1.35
N PRO A 7 11.41 -14.15 -0.92
CA PRO A 7 11.56 -12.74 -1.25
C PRO A 7 12.86 -12.14 -0.68
N THR A 8 13.55 -11.39 -1.52
CA THR A 8 14.73 -10.59 -1.17
C THR A 8 14.37 -9.17 -0.75
N PHE A 9 13.14 -8.72 -1.05
CA PHE A 9 12.59 -7.47 -0.53
C PHE A 9 11.09 -7.54 -0.24
N ILE A 10 10.61 -6.67 0.64
CA ILE A 10 9.18 -6.54 0.98
C ILE A 10 8.80 -5.06 1.06
N LEU A 11 7.79 -4.66 0.29
CA LEU A 11 7.11 -3.38 0.44
C LEU A 11 6.05 -3.49 1.55
N VAL A 12 6.49 -3.23 2.79
CA VAL A 12 5.70 -3.48 4.02
C VAL A 12 4.54 -2.49 4.22
N GLY A 13 4.55 -1.38 3.49
CA GLY A 13 3.55 -0.34 3.65
C GLY A 13 3.92 0.99 3.00
N ALA A 14 3.25 2.07 3.35
CA ALA A 14 2.00 2.09 4.12
C ALA A 14 0.78 2.05 3.20
N MET A 15 -0.34 1.53 3.73
CA MET A 15 -1.61 1.55 3.02
C MET A 15 -2.00 2.98 2.65
N LYS A 16 -2.41 3.17 1.39
CA LYS A 16 -2.78 4.46 0.78
C LYS A 16 -1.61 5.41 0.44
N CYS A 17 -0.39 4.88 0.38
CA CYS A 17 0.81 5.61 -0.06
C CYS A 17 1.29 5.23 -1.49
N GLY A 18 0.42 4.68 -2.34
CA GLY A 18 0.81 4.34 -3.72
C GLY A 18 1.56 3.01 -3.88
N THR A 19 1.46 2.10 -2.90
CA THR A 19 2.13 0.79 -2.94
C THR A 19 1.74 -0.08 -4.14
N THR A 20 0.52 0.06 -4.66
CA THR A 20 0.10 -0.60 -5.90
C THR A 20 0.86 -0.08 -7.12
N SER A 21 1.06 1.24 -7.20
CA SER A 21 1.82 1.83 -8.30
C SER A 21 3.29 1.38 -8.24
N LEU A 22 3.91 1.42 -7.07
CA LEU A 22 5.30 0.94 -6.90
C LEU A 22 5.43 -0.55 -7.20
N HIS A 23 4.49 -1.40 -6.77
CA HIS A 23 4.47 -2.83 -7.12
C HIS A 23 4.44 -3.04 -8.63
N ARG A 24 3.63 -2.25 -9.37
CA ARG A 24 3.59 -2.31 -10.84
C ARG A 24 4.90 -1.85 -11.49
N TYR A 25 5.50 -0.77 -11.00
CA TYR A 25 6.80 -0.29 -11.52
C TYR A 25 7.90 -1.32 -11.28
N LEU A 26 7.95 -1.92 -10.08
CA LEU A 26 8.88 -3.00 -9.77
C LEU A 26 8.68 -4.20 -10.69
N GLY A 27 7.45 -4.62 -10.94
CA GLY A 27 7.14 -5.74 -11.85
C GLY A 27 7.42 -5.47 -13.33
N ALA A 28 7.70 -4.23 -13.73
CA ALA A 28 8.13 -3.90 -15.09
C ALA A 28 9.65 -4.01 -15.27
N HIS A 29 10.42 -4.23 -14.20
CA HIS A 29 11.87 -4.37 -14.24
C HIS A 29 12.25 -5.83 -14.58
N PRO A 30 13.06 -6.11 -15.63
CA PRO A 30 13.33 -7.47 -16.10
C PRO A 30 14.07 -8.37 -15.09
N GLN A 31 14.82 -7.77 -14.17
CA GLN A 31 15.50 -8.46 -13.07
C GLN A 31 14.68 -8.59 -11.77
N VAL A 32 13.40 -8.20 -11.76
CA VAL A 32 12.55 -8.21 -10.57
C VAL A 32 11.30 -9.06 -10.80
N CYS A 33 11.06 -10.04 -9.93
CA CYS A 33 9.79 -10.77 -9.86
C CYS A 33 8.99 -10.26 -8.65
N VAL A 34 7.78 -9.78 -8.87
CA VAL A 34 6.87 -9.40 -7.79
C VAL A 34 5.80 -10.45 -7.57
N SER A 35 5.29 -10.55 -6.34
CA SER A 35 4.29 -11.56 -5.99
C SER A 35 2.95 -11.37 -6.73
N ASP A 36 2.33 -12.49 -7.12
CA ASP A 36 0.91 -12.57 -7.51
C ASP A 36 0.19 -13.62 -6.64
N PRO A 37 -0.71 -13.22 -5.72
CA PRO A 37 -1.30 -11.88 -5.59
C PRO A 37 -0.34 -10.83 -5.03
N LYS A 38 -0.65 -9.54 -5.28
CA LYS A 38 0.13 -8.38 -4.80
C LYS A 38 0.35 -8.40 -3.28
N GLU A 39 -0.70 -8.63 -2.51
CA GLU A 39 -0.65 -8.69 -1.04
C GLU A 39 -0.89 -10.13 -0.59
N PRO A 40 0.14 -11.00 -0.60
CA PRO A 40 0.00 -12.37 -0.12
C PRO A 40 -0.29 -12.41 1.39
N ASP A 41 0.06 -11.35 2.15
CA ASP A 41 -0.21 -11.25 3.60
C ASP A 41 0.33 -12.49 4.37
N PHE A 42 1.44 -13.09 3.88
CA PHE A 42 2.02 -14.33 4.38
C PHE A 42 2.40 -14.26 5.85
N PHE A 43 2.98 -13.16 6.30
CA PHE A 43 3.46 -12.99 7.68
C PHE A 43 2.37 -12.60 8.68
N LEU A 44 1.11 -12.48 8.25
CA LEU A 44 -0.02 -12.34 9.17
C LEU A 44 -0.33 -13.67 9.83
N ARG A 45 -0.52 -13.71 11.16
CA ARG A 45 -0.85 -14.95 11.91
C ARG A 45 -2.05 -15.72 11.36
N ARG A 46 -3.00 -15.02 10.75
CA ARG A 46 -4.21 -15.61 10.15
C ARG A 46 -3.94 -16.36 8.84
N ASN A 47 -2.80 -16.13 8.19
CA ASN A 47 -2.43 -16.82 6.96
C ASN A 47 -1.76 -18.15 7.32
N GLN A 48 -2.41 -19.26 6.96
CA GLN A 48 -1.96 -20.63 7.28
C GLN A 48 -1.62 -21.44 6.04
N LYS A 49 -1.40 -20.79 4.89
CA LYS A 49 -1.18 -21.47 3.61
C LYS A 49 0.20 -22.14 3.48
N GLY A 50 1.14 -21.80 4.37
CA GLY A 50 2.45 -22.43 4.45
C GLY A 50 3.46 -21.95 3.40
N LEU A 51 4.72 -22.35 3.59
CA LEU A 51 5.85 -21.89 2.78
C LEU A 51 5.76 -22.33 1.31
N ALA A 52 5.25 -23.52 1.04
CA ALA A 52 5.07 -24.03 -0.33
C ALA A 52 4.14 -23.12 -1.15
N TRP A 53 3.01 -22.69 -0.55
CA TRP A 53 2.13 -21.71 -1.18
C TRP A 53 2.83 -20.37 -1.38
N TYR A 54 3.60 -19.91 -0.39
CA TYR A 54 4.27 -18.61 -0.47
C TYR A 54 5.26 -18.53 -1.63
N ARG A 55 6.03 -19.60 -1.84
CA ARG A 55 6.95 -19.74 -2.98
C ARG A 55 6.23 -19.68 -4.32
N GLN A 56 5.01 -20.22 -4.42
CA GLN A 56 4.21 -20.19 -5.65
C GLN A 56 3.69 -18.79 -6.02
N CYS A 57 3.75 -17.82 -5.10
CA CYS A 57 3.42 -16.43 -5.43
C CYS A 57 4.44 -15.78 -6.38
N PHE A 58 5.62 -16.39 -6.57
CA PHE A 58 6.68 -15.91 -7.45
C PHE A 58 6.80 -16.84 -8.66
N ARG A 59 6.22 -16.43 -9.79
CA ARG A 59 6.06 -17.30 -10.98
C ARG A 59 7.27 -17.31 -11.91
N GLU A 60 8.11 -16.29 -11.83
CA GLU A 60 9.22 -16.06 -12.76
C GLU A 60 10.55 -16.05 -12.00
N SER A 61 11.60 -16.55 -12.63
CA SER A 61 12.95 -16.44 -12.08
C SER A 61 13.48 -15.03 -12.31
N ALA A 62 13.99 -14.41 -11.26
CA ALA A 62 14.54 -13.06 -11.31
C ALA A 62 15.73 -12.94 -10.35
N GLN A 63 16.42 -11.79 -10.39
CA GLN A 63 17.49 -11.50 -9.44
C GLN A 63 16.93 -11.04 -8.08
N ALA A 64 15.84 -10.27 -8.10
CA ALA A 64 15.15 -9.82 -6.92
C ALA A 64 13.70 -10.33 -6.90
N PHE A 65 13.26 -10.80 -5.74
CA PHE A 65 11.91 -11.30 -5.51
C PHE A 65 11.26 -10.46 -4.42
N GLY A 66 10.02 -10.00 -4.62
CA GLY A 66 9.38 -9.24 -3.55
C GLY A 66 7.87 -9.15 -3.59
N GLU A 67 7.29 -8.87 -2.43
CA GLU A 67 5.84 -8.71 -2.26
C GLU A 67 5.49 -7.31 -1.75
N ALA A 68 4.20 -6.96 -1.76
CA ALA A 68 3.72 -5.65 -1.30
C ALA A 68 2.49 -5.77 -0.39
N SER A 69 2.66 -6.23 0.85
CA SER A 69 1.58 -6.42 1.82
C SER A 69 1.47 -5.24 2.80
N THR A 70 0.46 -4.39 2.62
CA THR A 70 0.33 -3.15 3.41
C THR A 70 -0.20 -3.36 4.83
N ASN A 71 -0.69 -4.57 5.13
CA ASN A 71 -1.12 -4.95 6.47
C ASN A 71 0.06 -5.19 7.43
N TYR A 72 1.28 -5.25 6.93
CA TYR A 72 2.46 -5.48 7.75
C TYR A 72 2.80 -4.30 8.67
N THR A 73 2.47 -3.07 8.29
CA THR A 73 2.62 -1.87 9.14
C THR A 73 1.30 -1.40 9.75
N LYS A 74 0.61 -2.30 10.47
CA LYS A 74 -0.65 -2.02 11.18
C LYS A 74 -0.64 -2.59 12.60
N TYR A 75 0.47 -2.46 13.32
CA TYR A 75 0.53 -2.74 14.75
C TYR A 75 -0.35 -1.74 15.53
N PRO A 76 -1.12 -2.17 16.56
CA PRO A 76 -1.18 -3.51 17.14
C PRO A 76 -2.24 -4.45 16.55
N ALA A 77 -2.94 -4.07 15.48
CA ALA A 77 -3.96 -4.94 14.87
C ALA A 77 -3.34 -6.25 14.33
N PHE A 78 -2.12 -6.19 13.79
CA PHE A 78 -1.34 -7.36 13.41
C PHE A 78 0.00 -7.39 14.17
N ARG A 79 0.07 -8.19 15.24
CA ARG A 79 1.25 -8.30 16.12
C ARG A 79 2.27 -9.33 15.62
N GLY A 80 3.54 -9.10 15.95
CA GLY A 80 4.65 -10.04 15.69
C GLY A 80 4.95 -10.28 14.21
N VAL A 81 4.49 -9.39 13.32
CA VAL A 81 4.81 -9.49 11.88
C VAL A 81 6.33 -9.37 11.66
N PRO A 82 7.03 -8.36 12.21
CA PRO A 82 8.49 -8.24 12.05
C PRO A 82 9.27 -9.46 12.55
N GLU A 83 8.92 -9.98 13.73
CA GLU A 83 9.56 -11.18 14.31
C GLU A 83 9.43 -12.40 13.39
N ARG A 84 8.21 -12.67 12.87
CA ARG A 84 7.98 -13.78 11.93
C ARG A 84 8.70 -13.58 10.61
N MET A 85 8.76 -12.34 10.13
CA MET A 85 9.52 -11.98 8.94
C MET A 85 11.00 -12.27 9.15
N HIS A 86 11.60 -11.79 10.24
CA HIS A 86 13.03 -11.91 10.51
C HIS A 86 13.46 -13.37 10.69
N ARG A 87 12.62 -14.20 11.33
CA ARG A 87 12.89 -15.65 11.47
C ARG A 87 13.06 -16.36 10.14
N LEU A 88 12.33 -15.94 9.10
CA LEU A 88 12.40 -16.57 7.77
C LEU A 88 13.34 -15.82 6.81
N LEU A 89 13.36 -14.49 6.91
CA LEU A 89 14.03 -13.58 6.00
C LEU A 89 14.88 -12.56 6.80
N PRO A 90 15.98 -13.00 7.43
CA PRO A 90 16.82 -12.12 8.26
C PRO A 90 17.48 -11.02 7.42
N GLU A 91 17.79 -11.32 6.16
CA GLU A 91 18.52 -10.43 5.24
C GLU A 91 17.58 -9.72 4.23
N VAL A 92 16.28 -9.64 4.49
CA VAL A 92 15.35 -8.99 3.55
C VAL A 92 15.52 -7.47 3.56
N LYS A 93 15.35 -6.85 2.39
CA LYS A 93 15.27 -5.39 2.25
C LYS A 93 13.82 -4.92 2.41
N LEU A 94 13.59 -3.86 3.17
CA LEU A 94 12.28 -3.31 3.45
C LEU A 94 12.08 -2.00 2.70
N LEU A 95 11.04 -1.91 1.89
CA LEU A 95 10.58 -0.67 1.29
C LEU A 95 9.39 -0.15 2.10
N TYR A 96 9.39 1.15 2.42
CA TYR A 96 8.29 1.77 3.16
C TYR A 96 7.87 3.10 2.54
N LEU A 97 6.71 3.10 1.86
CA LEU A 97 6.10 4.29 1.28
C LEU A 97 5.33 5.10 2.33
N VAL A 98 5.73 6.35 2.49
CA VAL A 98 5.09 7.33 3.37
C VAL A 98 4.52 8.47 2.53
N ARG A 99 3.58 9.20 3.11
CA ARG A 99 2.90 10.38 2.51
C ARG A 99 2.43 11.24 3.67
N ASP A 100 1.95 12.47 3.44
CA ASP A 100 1.27 13.24 4.49
C ASP A 100 0.32 12.35 5.34
N PRO A 101 0.59 12.18 6.64
CA PRO A 101 -0.07 11.17 7.47
C PRO A 101 -1.53 11.50 7.76
N ILE A 102 -1.92 12.79 7.76
CA ILE A 102 -3.32 13.21 7.89
C ILE A 102 -4.06 12.84 6.61
N GLU A 103 -3.50 13.21 5.46
CA GLU A 103 -4.09 12.89 4.17
C GLU A 103 -4.19 11.37 3.98
N ARG A 104 -3.17 10.60 4.40
CA ARG A 104 -3.19 9.13 4.35
C ARG A 104 -4.32 8.56 5.20
N ALA A 105 -4.49 9.07 6.43
CA ALA A 105 -5.58 8.65 7.31
C ALA A 105 -6.95 8.92 6.67
N VAL A 106 -7.16 10.13 6.13
CA VAL A 106 -8.40 10.50 5.43
C VAL A 106 -8.65 9.59 4.22
N SER A 107 -7.60 9.24 3.47
CA SER A 107 -7.71 8.31 2.34
C SER A 107 -8.06 6.88 2.77
N HIS A 108 -7.58 6.45 3.94
CA HIS A 108 -7.93 5.16 4.53
C HIS A 108 -9.39 5.15 4.98
N TYR A 109 -9.85 6.20 5.65
CA TYR A 109 -11.27 6.39 6.00
C TYR A 109 -12.16 6.36 4.76
N ALA A 110 -11.84 7.14 3.73
CA ALA A 110 -12.61 7.17 2.48
C ALA A 110 -12.67 5.79 1.81
N HIS A 111 -11.59 5.01 1.87
CA HIS A 111 -11.57 3.64 1.37
C HIS A 111 -12.52 2.73 2.16
N ASN A 112 -12.52 2.81 3.49
CA ASN A 112 -13.43 2.00 4.32
C ASN A 112 -14.90 2.43 4.17
N ARG A 113 -15.17 3.73 4.01
CA ARG A 113 -16.53 4.24 3.69
C ARG A 113 -17.05 3.65 2.38
N VAL A 114 -16.26 3.69 1.31
CA VAL A 114 -16.64 3.10 0.01
C VAL A 114 -16.83 1.58 0.12
N ALA A 115 -16.01 0.92 0.93
CA ALA A 115 -16.11 -0.52 1.18
C ALA A 115 -17.24 -0.92 2.15
N GLY A 116 -18.03 0.04 2.67
CA GLY A 116 -19.11 -0.23 3.64
C GLY A 116 -18.63 -0.66 5.03
N ARG A 117 -17.34 -0.46 5.35
CA ARG A 117 -16.71 -0.84 6.63
C ARG A 117 -16.65 0.30 7.66
N GLU A 118 -17.16 1.47 7.28
CA GLU A 118 -17.17 2.66 8.13
C GLU A 118 -18.54 3.31 8.03
N SER A 119 -19.21 3.48 9.17
CA SER A 119 -20.53 4.08 9.28
C SER A 119 -20.49 5.49 9.87
N GLN A 120 -19.46 5.82 10.64
CA GLN A 120 -19.33 7.10 11.32
C GLN A 120 -19.02 8.24 10.34
N SER A 121 -19.27 9.48 10.77
CA SER A 121 -18.73 10.65 10.08
C SER A 121 -17.20 10.71 10.22
N VAL A 122 -16.55 11.53 9.38
CA VAL A 122 -15.08 11.61 9.38
C VAL A 122 -14.56 12.19 10.70
N ASP A 123 -15.22 13.19 11.28
CA ASP A 123 -14.80 13.74 12.57
C ASP A 123 -15.00 12.74 13.72
N GLU A 124 -16.09 11.97 13.72
CA GLU A 124 -16.34 10.95 14.75
C GLU A 124 -15.31 9.83 14.71
N ALA A 125 -14.96 9.34 13.51
CA ALA A 125 -13.97 8.28 13.30
C ALA A 125 -12.54 8.70 13.70
N PHE A 126 -12.26 10.01 13.73
CA PHE A 126 -10.98 10.60 14.12
C PHE A 126 -10.99 11.18 15.54
N ARG A 127 -12.16 11.22 16.20
CA ARG A 127 -12.30 11.76 17.55
C ARG A 127 -11.45 11.03 18.59
N PRO A 128 -11.38 9.68 18.64
CA PRO A 128 -10.48 8.99 19.56
C PRO A 128 -9.06 8.96 18.96
N VAL A 129 -8.23 9.94 19.29
CA VAL A 129 -6.90 10.07 18.65
C VAL A 129 -6.02 8.82 18.84
N ASP A 130 -6.02 8.24 20.05
CA ASP A 130 -5.26 7.01 20.35
C ASP A 130 -5.94 5.72 19.87
N GLY A 131 -7.27 5.75 19.72
CA GLY A 131 -8.09 4.57 19.37
C GLY A 131 -8.39 4.45 17.88
N SER A 132 -8.13 5.50 17.09
CA SER A 132 -8.46 5.51 15.67
C SER A 132 -7.45 4.67 14.88
N HIS A 133 -7.91 3.56 14.29
CA HIS A 133 -7.07 2.75 13.42
C HIS A 133 -6.51 3.53 12.21
N TYR A 134 -7.21 4.59 11.78
CA TYR A 134 -6.75 5.50 10.74
C TYR A 134 -5.50 6.26 11.18
N LEU A 135 -5.47 6.78 12.41
CA LEU A 135 -4.32 7.50 12.94
C LEU A 135 -3.19 6.56 13.32
N GLN A 136 -3.51 5.42 13.94
CA GLN A 136 -2.54 4.41 14.31
C GLN A 136 -1.71 3.89 13.12
N THR A 137 -2.36 3.69 11.96
CA THR A 137 -1.68 3.29 10.71
C THR A 137 -0.86 4.43 10.10
N SER A 138 -1.14 5.68 10.48
CA SER A 138 -0.40 6.88 10.01
C SER A 138 0.80 7.25 10.90
N ARG A 139 0.99 6.58 12.04
CA ARG A 139 2.16 6.76 12.90
C ARG A 139 3.37 5.99 12.34
N TYR A 140 3.95 6.49 11.27
CA TYR A 140 4.98 5.82 10.50
C TYR A 140 6.22 5.44 11.31
N HIS A 141 6.74 6.33 12.16
CA HIS A 141 7.92 5.99 12.97
C HIS A 141 7.56 4.88 13.95
N PHE A 142 6.43 4.99 14.64
CA PHE A 142 5.93 3.96 15.54
C PHE A 142 5.70 2.60 14.84
N GLN A 143 5.20 2.58 13.60
CA GLN A 143 5.06 1.33 12.85
C GLN A 143 6.42 0.77 12.42
N LEU A 144 7.34 1.64 11.98
CA LEU A 144 8.65 1.25 11.48
C LEU A 144 9.60 0.81 12.61
N SER A 145 9.49 1.39 13.80
CA SER A 145 10.31 1.03 14.97
C SER A 145 10.16 -0.46 15.31
N GLN A 146 8.98 -1.03 15.10
CA GLN A 146 8.74 -2.47 15.28
C GLN A 146 9.61 -3.34 14.36
N TYR A 147 10.00 -2.83 13.18
CA TYR A 147 10.90 -3.51 12.26
C TYR A 147 12.37 -3.25 12.61
N LEU A 148 12.69 -2.05 13.09
CA LEU A 148 14.05 -1.68 13.48
C LEU A 148 14.56 -2.46 14.71
N GLU A 149 13.67 -3.06 15.50
CA GLU A 149 14.03 -4.03 16.54
C GLU A 149 14.66 -5.33 15.99
N HIS A 150 14.45 -5.63 14.71
CA HIS A 150 14.90 -6.88 14.07
C HIS A 150 15.79 -6.66 12.85
N TYR A 151 15.70 -5.50 12.20
CA TYR A 151 16.42 -5.20 10.97
C TYR A 151 17.25 -3.92 11.15
N PRO A 152 18.53 -3.93 10.74
CA PRO A 152 19.32 -2.70 10.78
C PRO A 152 18.75 -1.67 9.81
N GLY A 153 18.93 -0.39 10.12
CA GLY A 153 18.37 0.72 9.34
C GLY A 153 18.80 0.73 7.86
N GLU A 154 19.99 0.21 7.55
CA GLU A 154 20.50 0.05 6.18
C GLU A 154 19.67 -0.91 5.32
N ARG A 155 18.84 -1.78 5.94
CA ARG A 155 17.90 -2.65 5.24
C ARG A 155 16.53 -2.00 5.04
N VAL A 156 16.37 -0.73 5.39
CA VAL A 156 15.10 0.00 5.28
C VAL A 156 15.26 1.20 4.34
N LEU A 157 14.43 1.26 3.30
CA LEU A 157 14.31 2.42 2.45
C LEU A 157 12.93 3.08 2.62
N VAL A 158 12.92 4.29 3.17
CA VAL A 158 11.70 5.13 3.30
C VAL A 158 11.55 6.01 2.07
N ILE A 159 10.41 5.89 1.39
CA ILE A 159 10.11 6.57 0.12
C ILE A 159 8.92 7.50 0.33
N GLU A 160 9.07 8.77 -0.04
CA GLU A 160 7.97 9.73 -0.05
C GLU A 160 7.12 9.54 -1.31
N SER A 161 5.81 9.37 -1.13
CA SER A 161 4.86 9.13 -2.22
C SER A 161 4.77 10.32 -3.17
N GLU A 162 4.81 11.53 -2.62
CA GLU A 162 4.80 12.79 -3.34
C GLU A 162 6.02 12.89 -4.25
N ARG A 163 7.21 12.47 -3.77
CA ARG A 163 8.42 12.40 -4.60
C ARG A 163 8.33 11.29 -5.65
N LEU A 164 7.81 10.10 -5.31
CA LEU A 164 7.58 9.04 -6.30
C LEU A 164 6.64 9.50 -7.43
N ARG A 165 5.70 10.41 -7.11
CA ARG A 165 4.79 11.00 -8.10
C ARG A 165 5.47 12.07 -8.95
N ALA A 166 6.22 12.98 -8.33
CA ALA A 166 6.80 14.14 -8.97
C ALA A 166 8.10 13.84 -9.75
N ASP A 167 8.92 12.92 -9.23
CA ASP A 167 10.23 12.56 -9.79
C ASP A 167 10.41 11.03 -9.79
N ARG A 168 9.51 10.38 -10.52
CA ARG A 168 9.37 8.91 -10.49
C ARG A 168 10.63 8.18 -10.92
N LYS A 169 11.26 8.62 -12.01
CA LYS A 169 12.46 7.95 -12.54
C LYS A 169 13.57 7.95 -11.51
N SER A 170 13.89 9.12 -10.94
CA SER A 170 14.91 9.27 -9.91
C SER A 170 14.64 8.35 -8.70
N VAL A 171 13.39 8.32 -8.21
CA VAL A 171 12.99 7.44 -7.12
C VAL A 171 13.15 5.96 -7.49
N LEU A 172 12.75 5.56 -8.71
CA LEU A 172 12.90 4.18 -9.15
C LEU A 172 14.38 3.79 -9.26
N ARG A 173 15.27 4.67 -9.73
CA ARG A 173 16.72 4.40 -9.74
C ARG A 173 17.26 4.14 -8.33
N GLU A 174 16.83 4.95 -7.34
CA GLU A 174 17.18 4.74 -5.92
C GLU A 174 16.66 3.39 -5.41
N VAL A 175 15.40 3.04 -5.71
CA VAL A 175 14.84 1.74 -5.33
C VAL A 175 15.59 0.59 -5.99
N PHE A 176 15.87 0.65 -7.29
CA PHE A 176 16.60 -0.40 -8.01
C PHE A 176 18.03 -0.59 -7.48
N SER A 177 18.72 0.53 -7.23
CA SER A 177 20.06 0.52 -6.62
C SER A 177 20.00 -0.12 -5.23
N PHE A 178 19.02 0.27 -4.41
CA PHE A 178 18.80 -0.30 -3.10
C PHE A 178 18.50 -1.80 -3.17
N LEU A 179 17.70 -2.27 -4.14
CA LEU A 179 17.40 -3.68 -4.35
C LEU A 179 18.61 -4.46 -4.90
N GLY A 180 19.58 -3.78 -5.50
CA GLY A 180 20.76 -4.37 -6.13
C GLY A 180 20.47 -4.93 -7.51
N VAL A 181 19.56 -4.30 -8.25
CA VAL A 181 19.27 -4.57 -9.68
C VAL A 181 19.67 -3.35 -10.52
N ASP A 182 19.68 -3.47 -11.85
CA ASP A 182 20.13 -2.43 -12.77
C ASP A 182 19.33 -1.12 -12.60
N PRO A 183 19.96 -0.03 -12.09
CA PRO A 183 19.26 1.23 -11.88
C PRO A 183 19.03 2.01 -13.17
N ALA A 184 19.65 1.62 -14.29
CA ALA A 184 19.56 2.34 -15.56
C ALA A 184 18.44 1.81 -16.47
N VAL A 185 17.63 0.86 -16.02
CA VAL A 185 16.51 0.35 -16.83
C VAL A 185 15.52 1.47 -17.17
N GLU A 186 15.05 1.46 -18.41
CA GLU A 186 13.97 2.32 -18.86
C GLU A 186 12.80 1.45 -19.31
N ALA A 187 11.59 1.82 -18.91
CA ALA A 187 10.35 1.16 -19.32
C ALA A 187 9.25 2.21 -19.48
N SER A 188 8.39 2.04 -20.49
CA SER A 188 7.27 2.97 -20.73
C SER A 188 6.31 3.06 -19.54
N THR A 189 6.16 1.97 -18.78
CA THR A 189 5.39 1.90 -17.53
C THR A 189 5.83 2.94 -16.50
N PHE A 190 7.09 3.39 -16.54
CA PHE A 190 7.60 4.39 -15.60
C PHE A 190 7.11 5.81 -15.91
N GLU A 191 6.49 6.05 -17.06
CA GLU A 191 5.87 7.34 -17.38
C GLU A 191 4.40 7.39 -16.92
N GLU A 192 3.76 6.23 -16.76
CA GLU A 192 2.33 6.13 -16.48
C GLU A 192 2.00 6.42 -15.00
N GLU A 193 1.07 7.36 -14.78
CA GLU A 193 0.47 7.58 -13.46
C GLU A 193 -0.78 6.69 -13.29
N TYR A 194 -0.77 5.84 -12.27
CA TYR A 194 -1.89 4.96 -11.94
C TYR A 194 -2.70 5.45 -10.75
N HIS A 195 -4.00 5.10 -10.73
CA HIS A 195 -4.93 5.39 -9.62
C HIS A 195 -5.17 6.87 -9.31
N THR A 196 -5.41 7.67 -10.34
CA THR A 196 -6.06 8.97 -10.17
C THR A 196 -7.44 8.77 -9.53
N THR A 197 -7.86 9.70 -8.67
CA THR A 197 -9.06 9.56 -7.81
C THR A 197 -10.38 9.46 -8.60
N SER A 198 -10.34 9.58 -9.92
CA SER A 198 -11.45 9.50 -10.85
C SER A 198 -11.95 8.06 -11.05
N GLY A 199 -13.26 7.86 -10.97
CA GLY A 199 -13.93 6.65 -11.47
C GLY A 199 -14.10 5.48 -10.51
N LYS A 200 -14.07 5.70 -9.18
CA LYS A 200 -14.44 4.64 -8.22
C LYS A 200 -15.93 4.33 -8.29
N LEU A 201 -16.25 3.04 -8.24
CA LEU A 201 -17.63 2.55 -8.18
C LEU A 201 -18.29 2.95 -6.85
N LYS A 202 -19.60 3.24 -6.90
CA LYS A 202 -20.45 3.59 -5.76
C LYS A 202 -20.39 2.50 -4.68
N PRO A 203 -20.52 2.88 -3.39
CA PRO A 203 -20.60 1.92 -2.29
C PRO A 203 -21.67 0.85 -2.55
N GLY A 204 -21.37 -0.42 -2.25
CA GLY A 204 -22.27 -1.56 -2.44
C GLY A 204 -22.20 -2.23 -3.83
N VAL A 205 -21.78 -1.51 -4.88
CA VAL A 205 -21.68 -2.10 -6.24
C VAL A 205 -20.50 -3.06 -6.35
N SER A 206 -19.35 -2.74 -5.75
CA SER A 206 -18.19 -3.67 -5.80
C SER A 206 -18.44 -4.94 -4.97
N THR A 207 -19.09 -4.80 -3.82
CA THR A 207 -19.49 -5.92 -2.96
C THR A 207 -20.52 -6.80 -3.66
N PHE A 208 -21.55 -6.21 -4.27
CA PHE A 208 -22.54 -6.92 -5.06
C PHE A 208 -21.92 -7.69 -6.25
N LEU A 209 -20.97 -7.08 -6.96
CA LEU A 209 -20.28 -7.70 -8.10
C LEU A 209 -19.37 -8.86 -7.69
N GLN A 210 -18.78 -8.83 -6.48
CA GLN A 210 -17.87 -9.85 -5.98
C GLN A 210 -18.58 -11.00 -5.24
N GLU A 211 -19.66 -10.71 -4.52
CA GLU A 211 -20.28 -11.66 -3.58
C GLU A 211 -21.54 -12.36 -4.10
N THR A 212 -22.13 -11.90 -5.22
CA THR A 212 -23.34 -12.54 -5.78
C THR A 212 -23.04 -13.32 -7.07
N GLN A 213 -23.71 -14.46 -7.27
CA GLN A 213 -23.63 -15.23 -8.53
C GLN A 213 -24.01 -14.37 -9.74
N PHE A 214 -24.96 -13.44 -9.57
CA PHE A 214 -25.37 -12.48 -10.58
C PHE A 214 -24.27 -11.45 -10.89
N GLY A 215 -23.56 -10.95 -9.87
CA GLY A 215 -22.41 -10.07 -10.03
C GLY A 215 -21.21 -10.73 -10.73
N GLN A 216 -20.96 -11.99 -10.40
CA GLN A 216 -19.96 -12.83 -11.07
C GLN A 216 -20.36 -13.09 -12.53
N PHE A 217 -21.63 -13.32 -12.83
CA PHE A 217 -22.17 -13.45 -14.20
C PHE A 217 -22.02 -12.16 -15.02
N LEU A 218 -22.33 -10.99 -14.45
CA LEU A 218 -22.15 -9.69 -15.12
C LEU A 218 -20.67 -9.40 -15.47
N THR A 219 -19.74 -9.81 -14.60
CA THR A 219 -18.31 -9.57 -14.80
C THR A 219 -17.64 -10.55 -15.75
N SER A 220 -18.13 -11.78 -15.84
CA SER A 220 -17.54 -12.85 -16.66
C SER A 220 -18.24 -13.06 -18.01
N VAL A 221 -19.58 -13.11 -18.04
CA VAL A 221 -20.38 -13.37 -19.25
C VAL A 221 -20.88 -12.08 -19.89
N GLY A 222 -21.34 -11.12 -19.06
CA GLY A 222 -21.87 -9.84 -19.55
C GLY A 222 -20.85 -9.02 -20.35
N LYS A 223 -19.57 -9.05 -19.96
CA LYS A 223 -18.49 -8.31 -20.63
C LYS A 223 -18.26 -8.75 -22.09
N ALA A 224 -18.52 -10.01 -22.44
CA ALA A 224 -18.30 -10.52 -23.79
C ALA A 224 -19.45 -10.16 -24.76
N LEU A 225 -20.65 -9.94 -24.23
CA LEU A 225 -21.87 -9.68 -25.01
C LEU A 225 -22.25 -8.19 -25.10
N LEU A 226 -21.56 -7.31 -24.37
CA LEU A 226 -21.81 -5.88 -24.35
C LEU A 226 -21.09 -5.14 -25.50
N PRO A 227 -21.82 -4.41 -26.37
CA PRO A 227 -21.21 -3.54 -27.38
C PRO A 227 -20.22 -2.55 -26.74
N GLN A 228 -19.10 -2.24 -27.42
CA GLN A 228 -18.01 -1.41 -26.89
C GLN A 228 -18.50 -0.08 -26.29
N ALA A 229 -19.46 0.58 -26.94
CA ALA A 229 -20.07 1.83 -26.48
C ALA A 229 -20.89 1.70 -25.17
N LEU A 230 -21.51 0.55 -24.92
CA LEU A 230 -22.21 0.25 -23.67
C LEU A 230 -21.27 -0.25 -22.57
N ARG A 231 -20.12 -0.82 -22.94
CA ARG A 231 -19.07 -1.24 -22.00
C ARG A 231 -18.45 -0.02 -21.30
N GLU A 232 -18.31 1.09 -22.02
CA GLU A 232 -17.83 2.38 -21.48
C GLU A 232 -18.91 3.15 -20.71
N ARG A 233 -20.20 3.04 -21.11
CA ARG A 233 -21.35 3.69 -20.42
C ARG A 233 -21.91 2.91 -19.23
N GLY A 234 -21.83 1.58 -19.23
CA GLY A 234 -22.46 0.72 -18.22
C GLY A 234 -21.82 0.81 -16.83
N LEU A 235 -20.53 1.19 -16.77
CA LEU A 235 -19.83 1.45 -15.51
C LEU A 235 -19.86 2.92 -15.12
N SER A 236 -20.20 3.85 -16.02
CA SER A 236 -20.16 5.29 -15.72
C SER A 236 -21.31 5.73 -14.82
N VAL A 237 -22.48 5.08 -14.89
CA VAL A 237 -23.64 5.35 -14.02
C VAL A 237 -23.38 4.98 -12.55
N PHE A 238 -22.45 4.05 -12.31
CA PHE A 238 -22.00 3.64 -10.99
C PHE A 238 -20.75 4.36 -10.52
N ARG A 239 -20.17 5.27 -11.31
CA ARG A 239 -19.09 6.13 -10.84
C ARG A 239 -19.70 7.25 -10.00
N SER A 240 -19.33 7.31 -8.74
CA SER A 240 -19.54 8.53 -7.95
C SER A 240 -18.22 9.25 -7.83
N ASP A 241 -18.24 10.56 -8.08
CA ASP A 241 -17.22 11.44 -7.55
C ASP A 241 -17.36 11.40 -6.02
N VAL A 242 -16.61 10.50 -5.39
CA VAL A 242 -16.55 10.45 -3.93
C VAL A 242 -15.80 11.70 -3.51
N LYS A 243 -16.53 12.75 -3.15
CA LYS A 243 -15.97 13.97 -2.58
C LYS A 243 -15.08 13.54 -1.41
N ARG A 244 -13.81 13.95 -1.47
CA ARG A 244 -12.83 13.58 -0.45
C ARG A 244 -13.35 14.12 0.90
N PRO A 245 -13.47 13.26 1.93
CA PRO A 245 -13.87 13.73 3.25
C PRO A 245 -12.88 14.78 3.75
N THR A 246 -13.39 15.82 4.40
CA THR A 246 -12.58 16.88 4.99
C THR A 246 -12.81 16.89 6.49
N LEU A 247 -11.74 16.89 7.28
CA LEU A 247 -11.81 17.04 8.73
C LEU A 247 -12.20 18.48 9.07
N SER A 248 -12.99 18.67 10.13
CA SER A 248 -13.14 20.01 10.71
C SER A 248 -11.78 20.55 11.20
N GLU A 249 -11.64 21.87 11.28
CA GLU A 249 -10.40 22.51 11.73
C GLU A 249 -9.98 22.05 13.13
N SER A 250 -10.93 21.91 14.05
CA SER A 250 -10.68 21.45 15.42
C SER A 250 -10.20 20.00 15.45
N THR A 251 -10.82 19.10 14.68
CA THR A 251 -10.34 17.71 14.56
C THR A 251 -8.97 17.67 13.89
N ARG A 252 -8.74 18.44 12.83
CA ARG A 252 -7.44 18.50 12.14
C ARG A 252 -6.33 18.97 13.07
N ALA A 253 -6.56 19.99 13.90
CA ALA A 253 -5.60 20.48 14.87
C ALA A 253 -5.22 19.41 15.92
N ARG A 254 -6.22 18.67 16.44
CA ARG A 254 -5.98 17.55 17.38
C ARG A 254 -5.22 16.40 16.74
N VAL A 255 -5.58 16.03 15.51
CA VAL A 255 -4.88 15.00 14.73
C VAL A 255 -3.43 15.42 14.47
N ARG A 256 -3.19 16.68 14.12
CA ARG A 256 -1.84 17.24 13.96
C ARG A 256 -1.01 17.07 15.23
N ALA A 257 -1.53 17.56 16.35
CA ALA A 257 -0.81 17.48 17.63
C ALA A 257 -0.47 16.03 18.01
N HIS A 258 -1.36 15.08 17.74
CA HIS A 258 -1.14 13.66 18.00
C HIS A 258 -0.06 13.03 17.11
N LEU A 259 0.01 13.40 15.82
CA LEU A 259 0.95 12.82 14.87
C LEU A 259 2.32 13.51 14.85
N GLN A 260 2.43 14.74 15.35
CA GLN A 260 3.64 15.56 15.26
C GLN A 260 4.88 14.83 15.76
N ASN A 261 4.86 14.35 17.00
CA ASN A 261 6.00 13.68 17.62
C ASN A 261 6.45 12.41 16.88
N ASP A 262 5.52 11.71 16.23
CA ASP A 262 5.86 10.53 15.41
C ASP A 262 6.56 10.94 14.11
N VAL A 263 6.08 12.02 13.46
CA VAL A 263 6.72 12.57 12.26
C VAL A 263 8.09 13.14 12.57
N ASP A 264 8.27 13.85 13.69
CA ASP A 264 9.58 14.40 14.07
C ASP A 264 10.60 13.29 14.30
N GLN A 265 10.19 12.17 14.89
CA GLN A 265 11.04 10.96 15.00
C GLN A 265 11.32 10.32 13.63
N LEU A 266 10.34 10.30 12.72
CA LEU A 266 10.58 9.83 11.35
C LEU A 266 11.58 10.72 10.61
N ARG A 267 11.48 12.05 10.76
CA ARG A 267 12.43 13.03 10.21
C ARG A 267 13.83 12.78 10.75
N ALA A 268 13.96 12.64 12.07
CA ALA A 268 15.24 12.32 12.72
C ALA A 268 15.83 10.99 12.22
N LEU A 269 15.01 9.95 12.08
CA LEU A 269 15.43 8.64 11.59
C LEU A 269 15.92 8.68 10.14
N THR A 270 15.21 9.42 9.28
CA THR A 270 15.44 9.39 7.83
C THR A 270 16.34 10.51 7.31
N GLY A 271 16.55 11.56 8.10
CA GLY A 271 17.18 12.81 7.65
C GLY A 271 16.38 13.56 6.59
N LYS A 272 15.10 13.21 6.39
CA LYS A 272 14.21 13.82 5.38
C LYS A 272 13.21 14.76 6.06
N GLU A 273 13.06 15.96 5.51
CA GLU A 273 12.17 16.99 6.08
C GLU A 273 10.68 16.74 5.82
N PHE A 274 10.33 16.11 4.69
CA PHE A 274 8.95 15.95 4.24
C PHE A 274 8.17 17.28 4.20
N SER A 275 8.78 18.33 3.63
CA SER A 275 8.31 19.72 3.70
C SER A 275 6.93 19.99 3.12
N GLY A 276 6.40 19.08 2.29
CA GLY A 276 5.05 19.17 1.74
C GLY A 276 3.95 18.67 2.68
N TRP A 277 4.29 18.12 3.85
CA TRP A 277 3.30 17.58 4.78
C TRP A 277 2.66 18.68 5.63
N SER A 278 1.43 18.46 6.05
CA SER A 278 0.60 19.38 6.82
C SER A 278 0.93 19.44 8.32
N LEU A 279 2.14 19.01 8.70
CA LEU A 279 2.68 18.86 10.06
C LEU A 279 4.06 19.53 10.21
#